data_AF-A0A4Q4YF53-F1
#
_entry.id   AF-A0A4Q4YF53-F1
#
_cell.length_a   1.000
_cell.length_b   1.000
_cell.length_c   1.000
_cell.angle_alpha   90.00
_cell.angle_beta   90.00
_cell.angle_gamma   90.00
#
_symmetry.space_group_name_H-M   'P 1'
#
loop_
_entity.id
_entity.type
_entity.pdbx_description
1 polymer ?
#
loop_
_entity_poly.entity_id
_entity_poly.type
_entity_poly.pdbx_seq_one_letter_code
_entity_poly.pdbx_strand_id
1 'polypeptide(L)'
;MPVSVSPAFVLLSTLKLDSGFVAPSNYQTADVNCHKNAVPGEITFPSPRAALSSSSGAPMRRRTHTAPSSPTLADCKGDCSKVDKTQLRRVKIEEAGIDYTTQEWASAKLIANNGTWKTKIPRSIAPGDYFLRHEIIALHGANSLNGRPELPPVL
;
A
#
# COMPACT_ATOMS: atom_id res chain seq x y z
N MET A 1 22.37 -25.12 18.72
CA MET A 1 21.72 -25.02 17.40
C MET A 1 21.63 -23.55 17.05
N PRO A 2 22.20 -23.05 15.95
CA PRO A 2 22.03 -21.64 15.61
C PRO A 2 20.57 -21.44 15.21
N VAL A 3 19.91 -20.49 15.90
CA VAL A 3 18.57 -20.03 15.56
C VAL A 3 18.64 -19.52 14.12
N SER A 4 17.92 -20.17 13.20
CA SER A 4 17.76 -19.69 11.84
C SER A 4 17.06 -18.33 11.92
N VAL A 5 17.84 -17.26 11.92
CA VAL A 5 17.36 -15.88 11.81
C VAL A 5 16.68 -15.78 10.45
N SER A 6 15.36 -15.99 10.47
CA SER A 6 14.50 -15.57 9.37
C SER A 6 14.76 -14.08 9.17
N PRO A 7 14.96 -13.59 7.94
CA PRO A 7 15.17 -12.18 7.73
C PRO A 7 13.98 -11.43 8.33
N ALA A 8 14.27 -10.58 9.32
CA ALA A 8 13.28 -9.71 9.91
C ALA A 8 12.89 -8.70 8.84
N PHE A 9 11.79 -8.96 8.15
CA PHE A 9 11.16 -7.96 7.31
C PHE A 9 10.50 -6.97 8.25
N VAL A 10 10.77 -5.70 8.09
CA VAL A 10 10.22 -4.63 8.91
C VAL A 10 9.30 -3.81 8.05
N LEU A 11 8.01 -3.80 8.37
CA LEU A 11 6.99 -3.08 7.60
C LEU A 11 6.42 -1.96 8.44
N LEU A 12 6.42 -0.77 7.85
CA LEU A 12 6.00 0.45 8.50
C LEU A 12 4.63 0.91 8.00
N SER A 13 3.71 1.19 8.91
CA SER A 13 2.44 1.85 8.60
C SER A 13 2.57 3.36 8.80
N THR A 14 1.92 4.16 7.96
CA THR A 14 1.89 5.62 8.09
C THR A 14 0.61 6.05 8.77
N LEU A 15 0.68 6.97 9.75
CA LEU A 15 -0.53 7.58 10.31
C LEU A 15 -1.20 8.46 9.25
N LYS A 16 -2.34 7.99 8.73
CA LYS A 16 -3.22 8.78 7.88
C LYS A 16 -4.16 9.60 8.79
N LEU A 17 -3.90 10.89 8.92
CA LEU A 17 -4.71 11.80 9.76
C LEU A 17 -6.03 12.21 9.09
N ASP A 18 -6.20 11.94 7.79
CA ASP A 18 -7.45 12.19 7.06
C ASP A 18 -7.97 10.93 6.34
N SER A 19 -9.24 10.90 5.93
CA SER A 19 -9.76 9.85 5.02
C SER A 19 -9.64 10.26 3.55
N GLY A 20 -8.82 11.28 3.24
CA GLY A 20 -8.72 11.92 1.95
C GLY A 20 -7.85 11.16 0.93
N PHE A 21 -7.61 11.81 -0.20
CA PHE A 21 -6.82 11.32 -1.34
C PHE A 21 -5.66 12.26 -1.68
N VAL A 22 -4.66 11.76 -2.41
CA VAL A 22 -3.63 12.57 -3.08
C VAL A 22 -4.13 12.85 -4.50
N ALA A 23 -4.26 14.12 -4.86
CA ALA A 23 -4.74 14.53 -6.18
C ALA A 23 -3.61 14.47 -7.23
N PRO A 24 -3.93 14.32 -8.52
CA PRO A 24 -2.93 14.29 -9.60
C PRO A 24 -2.00 15.50 -9.65
N SER A 25 -2.50 16.68 -9.26
CA SER A 25 -1.68 17.89 -9.11
C SER A 25 -0.51 17.72 -8.14
N ASN A 26 -0.57 16.74 -7.23
CA ASN A 26 0.43 16.47 -6.21
C ASN A 26 1.27 15.22 -6.52
N TYR A 27 1.17 14.62 -7.70
CA TYR A 27 1.95 13.41 -8.05
C TYR A 27 3.46 13.66 -8.11
N GLN A 28 3.88 14.92 -8.25
CA GLN A 28 5.28 15.32 -8.23
C GLN A 28 5.76 15.73 -6.83
N THR A 29 4.94 15.58 -5.79
CA THR A 29 5.32 15.89 -4.40
C THR A 29 5.58 14.62 -3.60
N ALA A 30 6.19 14.77 -2.42
CA ALA A 30 6.42 13.66 -1.50
C ALA A 30 5.11 13.04 -0.95
N ASP A 31 3.96 13.66 -1.17
CA ASP A 31 2.67 13.15 -0.71
C ASP A 31 2.31 11.83 -1.39
N VAL A 32 2.70 11.61 -2.65
CA VAL A 32 2.37 10.36 -3.37
C VAL A 32 3.09 9.15 -2.75
N ASN A 33 4.20 9.35 -2.05
CA ASN A 33 4.97 8.25 -1.50
C ASN A 33 4.27 7.58 -0.31
N CYS A 34 3.65 8.37 0.57
CA CYS A 34 3.10 7.87 1.83
C CYS A 34 1.76 8.50 2.25
N HIS A 35 1.14 9.35 1.42
CA HIS A 35 0.08 10.33 1.75
C HIS A 35 0.61 11.64 2.39
N LYS A 36 -0.27 12.65 2.39
CA LYS A 36 -0.09 13.97 2.98
C LYS A 36 0.27 13.88 4.46
N ASN A 37 1.29 14.62 4.86
CA ASN A 37 1.78 14.67 6.24
C ASN A 37 2.16 13.31 6.85
N ALA A 38 2.33 12.29 6.02
CA ALA A 38 2.73 10.97 6.51
C ALA A 38 4.11 11.04 7.14
N VAL A 39 4.18 10.50 8.36
CA VAL A 39 5.39 10.27 9.14
C VAL A 39 5.73 8.77 9.14
N PRO A 40 7.00 8.40 9.29
CA PRO A 40 7.37 7.01 9.55
C PRO A 40 6.59 6.47 10.74
N GLY A 41 5.98 5.29 10.60
CA GLY A 41 5.39 4.57 11.72
C GLY A 41 6.43 4.13 12.74
N GLU A 42 5.95 3.76 13.92
CA GLU A 42 6.80 3.27 15.02
C GLU A 42 6.82 1.73 15.10
N ILE A 43 5.87 1.07 14.44
CA ILE A 43 5.68 -0.38 14.57
C ILE A 43 6.32 -1.10 13.39
N THR A 44 7.09 -2.12 13.75
CA THR A 44 7.86 -2.97 12.88
C THR A 44 7.39 -4.40 13.08
N PHE A 45 6.91 -5.05 12.01
CA PHE A 45 6.43 -6.44 12.10
C PHE A 45 7.39 -7.40 11.41
N PRO A 46 8.05 -8.34 12.11
CA PRO A 46 8.79 -9.42 11.46
C PRO A 46 7.81 -10.25 10.63
N SER A 47 7.83 -10.04 9.31
CA SER A 47 6.92 -10.76 8.42
C SER A 47 7.53 -12.10 7.99
N PRO A 48 6.86 -13.26 8.25
CA PRO A 48 7.15 -14.42 7.45
C PRO A 48 6.76 -14.09 6.00
N ARG A 49 7.62 -14.45 5.03
CA ARG A 49 7.48 -14.17 3.57
C ARG A 49 6.12 -14.54 2.93
N ALA A 50 5.17 -15.06 3.69
CA ALA A 50 3.95 -15.69 3.24
C ALA A 50 2.81 -14.72 2.91
N ALA A 51 2.53 -13.69 3.73
CA ALA A 51 1.42 -12.77 3.46
C ALA A 51 1.45 -11.50 4.32
N LEU A 52 1.12 -10.37 3.71
CA LEU A 52 0.88 -9.09 4.37
C LEU A 52 -0.55 -8.65 4.16
N SER A 53 -1.16 -8.15 5.23
CA SER A 53 -2.56 -7.77 5.27
C SER A 53 -2.65 -6.27 5.49
N SER A 54 -3.30 -5.56 4.57
CA SER A 54 -3.52 -4.10 4.69
C SER A 54 -5.01 -3.80 4.67
N SER A 55 -5.44 -2.82 5.46
CA SER A 55 -6.86 -2.49 5.66
C SER A 55 -7.20 -1.11 5.06
N SER A 56 -8.41 -0.89 4.55
CA SER A 56 -8.76 0.45 4.05
C SER A 56 -8.92 1.51 5.15
N GLY A 57 -8.85 1.17 6.45
CA GLY A 57 -8.99 2.08 7.61
C GLY A 57 -10.40 2.70 7.79
N ALA A 58 -11.17 2.84 6.70
CA ALA A 58 -12.56 3.24 6.66
C ALA A 58 -13.38 2.17 5.93
N PRO A 59 -14.67 1.97 6.28
CA PRO A 59 -15.49 0.98 5.60
C PRO A 59 -15.74 1.45 4.15
N MET A 60 -15.18 0.72 3.19
CA MET A 60 -15.46 0.89 1.76
C MET A 60 -16.89 0.37 1.50
N ARG A 61 -17.91 1.19 1.79
CA ARG A 61 -19.31 0.72 1.83
C ARG A 61 -20.01 0.62 0.48
N ARG A 62 -19.33 0.96 -0.63
CA ARG A 62 -19.95 0.97 -1.97
C ARG A 62 -19.14 0.15 -2.97
N ARG A 63 -19.77 -0.91 -3.49
CA ARG A 63 -19.28 -1.77 -4.59
C ARG A 63 -18.97 -1.00 -5.89
N THR A 64 -19.44 0.24 -6.01
CA THR A 64 -19.30 1.07 -7.22
C THR A 64 -17.96 1.79 -7.32
N HIS A 65 -17.07 1.68 -6.33
CA HIS A 65 -15.73 2.24 -6.45
C HIS A 65 -14.86 1.36 -7.35
N THR A 66 -14.84 1.68 -8.63
CA THR A 66 -13.87 1.19 -9.62
C THR A 66 -12.46 1.56 -9.17
N ALA A 67 -11.68 0.60 -8.65
CA ALA A 67 -10.33 0.90 -8.21
C ALA A 67 -9.38 -0.29 -8.35
N PRO A 68 -8.25 -0.14 -9.07
CA PRO A 68 -7.17 -1.11 -8.98
C PRO A 68 -6.47 -1.01 -7.62
N SER A 69 -5.81 -2.10 -7.26
CA SER A 69 -4.96 -2.23 -6.08
C SER A 69 -3.53 -2.53 -6.53
N SER A 70 -2.55 -1.79 -6.00
CA SER A 70 -1.13 -1.98 -6.33
C SER A 70 -0.22 -1.90 -5.10
N PRO A 71 0.07 -3.05 -4.47
CA PRO A 71 1.11 -3.17 -3.45
C PRO A 71 2.52 -2.96 -4.03
N THR A 72 3.31 -2.15 -3.34
CA THR A 72 4.70 -1.80 -3.69
C THR A 72 5.60 -1.91 -2.47
N LEU A 73 6.86 -2.33 -2.67
CA LEU A 73 7.90 -2.35 -1.63
C LEU A 73 8.99 -1.34 -1.95
N ALA A 74 9.55 -0.70 -0.92
CA ALA A 74 10.75 0.10 -1.00
C ALA A 74 11.74 -0.33 0.07
N ASP A 75 12.99 -0.54 -0.32
CA ASP A 75 14.09 -0.83 0.60
C ASP A 75 14.40 0.42 1.43
N CYS A 76 14.33 0.32 2.76
CA CYS A 76 14.61 1.43 3.66
C CYS A 76 16.11 1.70 3.83
N LYS A 77 16.97 0.78 3.35
CA LYS A 77 18.44 0.82 3.52
C LYS A 77 18.87 0.93 4.98
N GLY A 78 18.09 0.33 5.87
CA GLY A 78 18.22 0.41 7.32
C GLY A 78 16.87 0.68 7.97
N ASP A 79 16.90 1.25 9.17
CA ASP A 79 15.74 1.46 10.01
C ASP A 79 14.65 2.32 9.32
N CYS A 80 13.53 1.68 8.96
CA CYS A 80 12.41 2.35 8.30
C CYS A 80 11.80 3.47 9.16
N SER A 81 11.92 3.45 10.49
CA SER A 81 11.39 4.53 11.35
C SER A 81 12.12 5.87 11.16
N LYS A 82 13.30 5.84 10.53
CA LYS A 82 14.12 7.03 10.25
C LYS A 82 14.22 7.34 8.75
N VAL A 83 13.47 6.61 7.91
CA VAL A 83 13.61 6.74 6.46
C VAL A 83 13.10 8.08 5.96
N ASP A 84 13.89 8.74 5.10
CA ASP A 84 13.42 9.88 4.32
C ASP A 84 12.49 9.37 3.20
N LYS A 85 11.20 9.69 3.30
CA LYS A 85 10.20 9.27 2.32
C LYS A 85 10.47 9.76 0.90
N THR A 86 11.30 10.79 0.70
CA THR A 86 11.70 11.27 -0.65
C THR A 86 12.73 10.36 -1.32
N GLN A 87 13.46 9.57 -0.53
CA GLN A 87 14.48 8.64 -1.01
C GLN A 87 13.93 7.25 -1.32
N LEU A 88 12.70 6.96 -0.89
CA LEU A 88 12.06 5.66 -1.15
C LEU A 88 11.94 5.41 -2.66
N ARG A 89 12.50 4.28 -3.09
CA ARG A 89 12.35 3.76 -4.46
C ARG A 89 11.44 2.55 -4.41
N ARG A 90 10.23 2.74 -4.93
CA ARG A 90 9.14 1.76 -4.85
C ARG A 90 9.18 0.82 -6.05
N VAL A 91 9.11 -0.48 -5.79
CA VAL A 91 8.96 -1.55 -6.77
C VAL A 91 7.58 -2.16 -6.59
N LYS A 92 6.82 -2.28 -7.68
CA LYS A 92 5.52 -2.96 -7.66
C LYS A 92 5.73 -4.46 -7.45
N ILE A 93 5.01 -5.04 -6.49
CA ILE A 93 5.07 -6.47 -6.19
C ILE A 93 3.79 -7.22 -6.56
N GLU A 94 2.68 -6.50 -6.69
CA GLU A 94 1.38 -7.03 -7.09
C GLU A 94 0.55 -5.94 -7.78
N GLU A 95 -0.36 -6.36 -8.66
CA GLU A 95 -1.34 -5.48 -9.31
C GLU A 95 -2.65 -6.24 -9.51
N ALA A 96 -3.77 -5.59 -9.21
CA ALA A 96 -5.10 -6.08 -9.52
C ALA A 96 -5.95 -4.94 -10.07
N GLY A 97 -6.53 -5.12 -11.26
CA GLY A 97 -7.42 -4.17 -11.94
C GLY A 97 -8.86 -4.66 -12.02
N ILE A 98 -9.47 -4.51 -13.19
CA ILE A 98 -10.77 -5.12 -13.53
C ILE A 98 -10.55 -6.56 -14.02
N ASP A 99 -11.36 -7.49 -13.54
CA ASP A 99 -11.53 -8.81 -14.14
C ASP A 99 -12.60 -8.70 -15.23
N TYR A 100 -12.20 -8.83 -16.50
CA TYR A 100 -13.13 -8.70 -17.63
C TYR A 100 -14.14 -9.86 -17.74
N THR A 101 -13.88 -10.99 -17.09
CA THR A 101 -14.79 -12.13 -17.10
C THR A 101 -15.95 -11.90 -16.15
N THR A 102 -15.66 -11.42 -14.94
CA THR A 102 -16.68 -11.19 -13.91
C THR A 102 -17.20 -9.74 -13.88
N GLN A 103 -16.51 -8.83 -14.59
CA GLN A 103 -16.73 -7.38 -14.54
C GLN A 103 -16.51 -6.78 -13.14
N GLU A 104 -15.70 -7.43 -12.30
CA GLU A 104 -15.40 -6.99 -10.94
C GLU A 104 -14.03 -6.31 -10.83
N TRP A 105 -13.99 -5.17 -10.13
CA TRP A 105 -12.74 -4.47 -9.79
C TRP A 105 -12.09 -5.06 -8.54
N ALA A 106 -10.77 -4.87 -8.41
CA ALA A 106 -10.02 -5.28 -7.22
C ALA A 106 -10.63 -4.74 -5.90
N SER A 107 -11.20 -3.54 -5.91
CA SER A 107 -11.98 -2.98 -4.81
C SER A 107 -13.16 -3.86 -4.37
N ALA A 108 -13.85 -4.57 -5.27
CA ALA A 108 -14.93 -5.47 -4.89
C ALA A 108 -14.39 -6.64 -4.06
N LYS A 109 -13.22 -7.18 -4.42
CA LYS A 109 -12.51 -8.21 -3.63
C LYS A 109 -12.09 -7.67 -2.27
N LEU A 110 -11.59 -6.43 -2.21
CA LEU A 110 -11.24 -5.76 -0.96
C LEU A 110 -12.47 -5.61 -0.03
N ILE A 111 -13.61 -5.17 -0.57
CA ILE A 111 -14.87 -5.02 0.17
C ILE A 111 -15.36 -6.37 0.69
N ALA A 112 -15.37 -7.40 -0.18
CA ALA A 112 -15.78 -8.75 0.16
C ALA A 112 -14.91 -9.36 1.26
N ASN A 113 -13.63 -8.98 1.33
CA ASN A 113 -12.69 -9.39 2.36
C ASN A 113 -12.61 -8.40 3.53
N ASN A 114 -13.72 -7.76 3.89
CA ASN A 114 -13.84 -6.84 5.03
C ASN A 114 -12.79 -5.70 5.03
N GLY A 115 -12.55 -5.12 3.85
CA GLY A 115 -11.58 -4.04 3.67
C GLY A 115 -10.12 -4.50 3.68
N THR A 116 -9.86 -5.81 3.63
CA THR A 116 -8.52 -6.39 3.78
C THR A 116 -7.94 -6.85 2.45
N TRP A 117 -6.69 -6.49 2.16
CA TRP A 117 -5.92 -7.02 1.03
C TRP A 117 -4.75 -7.86 1.50
N LYS A 118 -4.60 -9.07 0.96
CA LYS A 118 -3.49 -9.97 1.27
C LYS A 118 -2.50 -10.01 0.11
N THR A 119 -1.26 -9.65 0.37
CA THR A 119 -0.17 -9.65 -0.63
C THR A 119 0.93 -10.62 -0.23
N LYS A 120 1.46 -11.36 -1.19
CA LYS A 120 2.60 -12.27 -0.98
C LYS A 120 3.91 -11.53 -1.24
N ILE A 121 4.88 -11.68 -0.34
CA ILE A 121 6.22 -11.11 -0.56
C ILE A 121 7.02 -12.03 -1.49
N PRO A 122 7.61 -11.51 -2.59
CA PRO A 122 8.44 -12.30 -3.47
C PRO A 122 9.58 -12.99 -2.72
N ARG A 123 9.78 -14.29 -2.95
CA ARG A 123 10.81 -15.07 -2.24
C ARG A 123 12.24 -14.62 -2.55
N SER A 124 12.44 -14.01 -3.72
CA SER A 124 13.73 -13.54 -4.23
C SER A 124 14.16 -12.18 -3.68
N ILE A 125 13.33 -11.50 -2.88
CA ILE A 125 13.72 -10.24 -2.28
C ILE A 125 14.86 -10.46 -1.28
N ALA A 126 15.83 -9.54 -1.27
CA ALA A 126 16.93 -9.59 -0.33
C ALA A 126 16.42 -9.43 1.11
N PRO A 127 17.11 -10.01 2.12
CA PRO A 127 16.90 -9.66 3.51
C PRO A 127 17.07 -8.15 3.76
N GLY A 128 16.17 -7.56 4.56
CA GLY A 128 16.27 -6.17 4.97
C GLY A 128 14.95 -5.59 5.46
N ASP A 129 15.00 -4.29 5.78
CA ASP A 129 13.86 -3.50 6.23
C ASP A 129 13.18 -2.87 5.01
N TYR A 130 11.86 -3.05 4.88
CA TYR A 130 11.11 -2.65 3.69
C TYR A 130 9.84 -1.90 4.03
N PHE A 131 9.69 -0.71 3.47
CA PHE A 131 8.42 -0.01 3.47
C PHE A 131 7.45 -0.66 2.48
N LEU A 132 6.30 -1.17 2.97
CA LEU A 132 5.19 -1.60 2.13
C LEU A 132 4.19 -0.46 1.99
N ARG A 133 3.92 -0.11 0.75
CA ARG A 133 2.82 0.77 0.39
C ARG A 133 1.83 0.00 -0.46
N HIS A 134 0.66 -0.27 0.11
CA HIS A 134 -0.51 -0.62 -0.70
C HIS A 134 -1.17 0.68 -1.17
N GLU A 135 -1.72 0.69 -2.37
CA GLU A 135 -2.48 1.80 -2.92
C GLU A 135 -3.71 1.29 -3.64
N ILE A 136 -4.82 2.01 -3.47
CA ILE A 136 -6.08 1.79 -4.17
C ILE A 136 -6.36 3.04 -4.99
N ILE A 137 -6.58 2.91 -6.30
CA ILE A 137 -6.78 4.09 -7.16
C ILE A 137 -8.28 4.28 -7.46
N ALA A 138 -9.00 5.15 -6.77
CA ALA A 138 -10.46 5.29 -6.86
C ALA A 138 -10.98 6.04 -8.11
N LEU A 139 -11.11 5.38 -9.26
CA LEU A 139 -11.39 5.98 -10.58
C LEU A 139 -12.77 6.62 -10.83
N HIS A 140 -13.70 6.63 -9.86
CA HIS A 140 -15.05 7.19 -10.02
C HIS A 140 -15.10 8.70 -10.41
N GLY A 141 -13.99 9.44 -10.25
CA GLY A 141 -13.86 10.83 -10.72
C GLY A 141 -12.81 11.03 -11.80
N ALA A 142 -12.24 9.95 -12.36
CA ALA A 142 -11.09 10.03 -13.27
C ALA A 142 -11.42 10.59 -14.67
N ASN A 143 -12.69 10.91 -14.94
CA ASN A 143 -13.11 11.58 -16.18
C ASN A 143 -12.81 13.09 -16.18
N SER A 144 -12.36 13.65 -15.05
CA SER A 144 -12.03 15.06 -14.90
C SER A 144 -10.56 15.23 -14.54
N LEU A 145 -9.90 16.27 -15.08
CA LEU A 145 -8.54 16.61 -14.68
C LEU A 145 -8.51 16.83 -13.16
N ASN A 146 -7.57 16.20 -12.47
CA ASN A 146 -7.43 16.20 -11.01
C ASN A 146 -8.57 15.52 -10.21
N GLY A 147 -9.50 14.82 -10.87
CA GLY A 147 -10.54 14.06 -10.19
C GLY A 147 -9.97 12.89 -9.38
N ARG A 148 -10.69 12.46 -8.33
CA ARG A 148 -10.24 11.49 -7.31
C ARG A 148 -9.51 10.29 -7.91
N PRO A 149 -8.19 10.12 -7.71
CA PRO A 149 -7.50 8.96 -8.20
C PRO A 149 -6.92 8.11 -7.08
N GLU A 150 -6.41 8.60 -5.94
CA GLU A 150 -5.60 7.74 -5.05
C GLU A 150 -6.01 7.71 -3.57
N LEU A 151 -6.33 6.51 -3.08
CA LEU A 151 -6.55 6.21 -1.66
C LEU A 151 -5.52 5.15 -1.21
N PRO A 152 -4.45 5.51 -0.50
CA PRO A 152 -3.63 4.51 0.17
C PRO A 152 -4.42 3.93 1.37
N PRO A 153 -4.41 2.60 1.56
CA PRO A 153 -4.94 1.93 2.74
C PRO A 153 -3.99 2.07 3.93
N VAL A 154 -4.54 1.80 5.11
CA VAL A 154 -3.89 1.80 6.41
C VAL A 154 -3.50 0.36 6.78
N LEU A 155 -2.21 0.12 7.02
CA LEU A 155 -1.74 -1.12 7.63
C LEU A 155 -2.02 -1.11 9.13
#